data_AF-A0A5C6E142-F1
#
_entry.id   AF-A0A5C6E142-F1
#
_cell.length_a   1.000
_cell.length_b   1.000
_cell.length_c   1.000
_cell.angle_alpha   90.00
_cell.angle_beta   90.00
_cell.angle_gamma   90.00
#
_symmetry.space_group_name_H-M   'P 1'
#
loop_
_entity.id
_entity.type
_entity.pdbx_description
1 polymer ?
#
loop_
_entity_poly.entity_id
_entity_poly.type
_entity_poly.pdbx_seq_one_letter_code
_entity_poly.pdbx_strand_id
1 'polypeptide(L)'
;MQEVSDLRSENADLRQQVRELRCDVGYWKSMHARAVQRHTLTQAELDQSKAEVRQLKAERFGKQSEKKSSKDRSNDLSDPDQPPKPKNRRGQQPGRPAPNRRDYSHLPEREQLIDLPEDAKVCACCGEPLVGLGQSDPCEQIEIETILYRTIDSQ
;
A
#
# COMPACT_ATOMS: atom_id res chain seq x y z
N MET A 1 -62.62 -56.25 -22.37
CA MET A 1 -62.38 -55.19 -23.40
C MET A 1 -62.17 -53.82 -22.76
N GLN A 2 -62.94 -53.44 -21.74
CA GLN A 2 -62.80 -52.18 -20.99
C GLN A 2 -61.38 -51.97 -20.44
N GLU A 3 -60.88 -52.91 -19.65
CA GLU A 3 -59.56 -52.85 -18.99
C GLU A 3 -58.40 -52.62 -19.96
N VAL A 4 -58.41 -53.28 -21.12
CA VAL A 4 -57.39 -53.10 -22.16
C VAL A 4 -57.46 -51.69 -22.77
N SER A 5 -58.65 -51.10 -22.86
CA SER A 5 -58.83 -49.72 -23.33
C SER A 5 -58.32 -48.72 -22.29
N ASP A 6 -58.63 -48.94 -21.01
CA ASP A 6 -58.23 -48.08 -19.91
C ASP A 6 -56.70 -48.07 -19.76
N LEU A 7 -56.06 -49.24 -19.81
CA LEU A 7 -54.60 -49.38 -19.80
C LEU A 7 -53.91 -48.72 -21.01
N ARG A 8 -54.59 -48.64 -22.16
CA ARG A 8 -54.07 -47.94 -23.36
C ARG A 8 -54.14 -46.43 -23.20
N SER A 9 -55.23 -45.92 -22.61
CA SER A 9 -55.38 -44.51 -22.26
C SER A 9 -54.29 -44.08 -21.29
N GLU A 10 -54.15 -44.82 -20.19
CA GLU A 10 -53.14 -44.54 -19.16
C GLU A 10 -51.70 -44.58 -19.74
N ASN A 11 -51.40 -45.54 -20.61
CA ASN A 11 -50.12 -45.57 -21.31
C ASN A 11 -49.88 -44.36 -22.20
N ALA A 12 -50.92 -43.82 -22.84
CA ALA A 12 -50.80 -42.63 -23.67
C ALA A 12 -50.49 -41.39 -22.80
N ASP A 13 -51.18 -41.26 -21.66
CA ASP A 13 -50.97 -40.18 -20.69
C ASP A 13 -49.58 -40.24 -20.06
N LEU A 14 -49.14 -41.43 -19.63
CA LEU A 14 -47.79 -41.63 -19.10
C LEU A 14 -46.72 -41.30 -20.14
N ARG A 15 -46.91 -41.68 -21.41
CA ARG A 15 -45.99 -41.31 -22.48
C ARG A 15 -45.95 -39.81 -22.72
N GLN A 16 -47.07 -39.11 -22.55
CA GLN A 16 -47.11 -37.65 -22.63
C GLN A 16 -46.35 -37.01 -21.48
N GLN A 17 -46.62 -37.41 -20.24
CA GLN A 17 -45.92 -36.91 -19.06
C GLN A 17 -44.41 -37.16 -19.14
N VAL A 18 -43.98 -38.33 -19.62
CA VAL A 18 -42.55 -38.64 -19.83
C VAL A 18 -41.92 -37.71 -20.87
N ARG A 19 -42.64 -37.33 -21.93
CA ARG A 19 -42.14 -36.36 -22.92
C ARG A 19 -41.97 -34.97 -22.29
N GLU A 20 -42.97 -34.51 -21.55
CA GLU A 20 -42.95 -33.21 -20.86
C GLU A 20 -41.79 -33.14 -19.84
N LEU A 21 -41.67 -34.14 -18.98
CA LEU A 21 -40.58 -34.22 -18.00
C LEU A 21 -39.19 -34.26 -18.66
N ARG A 22 -39.05 -34.91 -19.83
CA ARG A 22 -37.78 -34.89 -20.57
C ARG A 22 -37.44 -33.49 -21.09
N CYS A 23 -38.43 -32.75 -21.58
CA CYS A 23 -38.25 -31.36 -21.99
C CYS A 23 -37.84 -30.49 -20.80
N ASP A 24 -38.52 -30.62 -19.67
CA ASP A 24 -38.21 -29.87 -18.45
C ASP A 24 -36.80 -30.17 -17.93
N VAL A 25 -36.40 -31.44 -17.91
CA VAL A 25 -35.02 -31.83 -17.52
C VAL A 25 -34.00 -31.19 -18.46
N GLY A 26 -34.26 -31.14 -19.77
CA GLY A 26 -33.41 -30.44 -20.73
C GLY A 26 -33.31 -28.93 -20.43
N TYR A 27 -34.45 -28.29 -20.18
CA TYR A 27 -34.53 -26.88 -19.80
C TYR A 27 -33.72 -26.60 -18.54
N TRP A 28 -33.95 -27.34 -17.45
CA TRP A 28 -33.27 -27.14 -16.18
C TRP A 28 -31.77 -27.43 -16.27
N LYS A 29 -31.33 -28.43 -17.04
CA LYS A 29 -29.90 -28.66 -17.29
C LYS A 29 -29.25 -27.47 -17.97
N SER A 30 -29.90 -26.89 -18.97
CA SER A 30 -29.38 -25.70 -19.67
C SER A 30 -29.30 -24.48 -18.75
N MET A 31 -30.33 -24.27 -17.91
CA MET A 31 -30.38 -23.18 -16.95
C MET A 31 -29.34 -23.34 -15.85
N HIS A 32 -29.16 -24.56 -15.34
CA HIS A 32 -28.12 -24.87 -14.36
C HIS A 32 -26.72 -24.65 -14.94
N ALA A 33 -26.46 -25.09 -16.18
CA ALA A 33 -25.17 -24.85 -16.83
C ALA A 33 -24.85 -23.34 -16.93
N ARG A 34 -25.82 -22.51 -17.33
CA ARG A 34 -25.68 -21.05 -17.36
C ARG A 34 -25.46 -20.45 -15.97
N ALA A 35 -26.17 -20.96 -14.96
CA ALA A 35 -26.00 -20.50 -13.58
C ALA A 35 -24.60 -20.85 -13.04
N VAL A 36 -24.11 -22.06 -13.29
CA VAL A 36 -22.76 -22.49 -12.94
C VAL A 36 -21.71 -21.64 -13.65
N GLN A 37 -21.86 -21.38 -14.95
CA GLN A 37 -20.95 -20.49 -15.69
C GLN A 37 -20.87 -19.09 -15.05
N ARG A 38 -22.02 -18.46 -14.78
CA ARG A 38 -22.04 -17.16 -14.10
C ARG A 38 -21.39 -17.22 -12.73
N HIS A 39 -21.69 -18.24 -11.93
CA HIS A 39 -21.07 -18.42 -10.62
C HIS A 39 -19.55 -18.55 -10.72
N THR A 40 -19.04 -19.33 -11.69
CA THR A 40 -17.59 -19.48 -11.88
C THR A 40 -16.91 -18.17 -12.27
N LEU A 41 -17.53 -17.38 -13.14
CA LEU A 41 -17.02 -16.07 -13.55
C LEU A 41 -16.99 -15.09 -12.36
N THR A 42 -18.11 -14.95 -11.66
CA THR A 42 -18.20 -14.08 -10.47
C THR A 42 -17.23 -14.52 -9.37
N GLN A 43 -17.02 -15.82 -9.17
CA GLN A 43 -16.07 -16.33 -8.20
C GLN A 43 -14.62 -15.97 -8.59
N ALA A 44 -14.27 -16.09 -9.87
CA ALA A 44 -12.96 -15.69 -10.36
C ALA A 44 -12.70 -14.18 -10.18
N GLU A 45 -13.68 -13.33 -10.49
CA GLU A 45 -13.62 -11.87 -10.27
C GLU A 45 -13.46 -11.54 -8.78
N LEU A 46 -14.19 -12.24 -7.91
CA LEU A 46 -14.09 -12.07 -6.46
C LEU A 46 -12.71 -12.45 -5.94
N ASP A 47 -12.13 -13.54 -6.45
CA ASP A 47 -10.82 -14.01 -6.04
C ASP A 47 -9.71 -13.08 -6.54
N GLN A 48 -9.81 -12.56 -7.77
CA GLN A 48 -8.93 -11.51 -8.28
C GLN A 48 -9.01 -10.24 -7.42
N SER A 49 -10.21 -9.74 -7.17
CA SER A 49 -10.43 -8.54 -6.34
C SER A 49 -9.87 -8.71 -4.92
N LYS A 50 -10.05 -9.89 -4.32
CA LYS A 50 -9.46 -10.22 -3.00
C LYS A 50 -7.95 -10.30 -3.05
N ALA A 51 -7.35 -10.80 -4.14
CA ALA A 51 -5.91 -10.82 -4.32
C ALA A 51 -5.35 -9.39 -4.42
N GLU A 52 -5.96 -8.52 -5.22
CA GLU A 52 -5.58 -7.10 -5.35
C GLU A 52 -5.69 -6.37 -4.01
N VAL A 53 -6.80 -6.55 -3.27
CA VAL A 53 -6.96 -5.96 -1.94
C VAL A 53 -5.87 -6.44 -0.97
N ARG A 54 -5.49 -7.73 -1.02
CA ARG A 54 -4.39 -8.26 -0.19
C ARG A 54 -3.06 -7.63 -0.58
N GLN A 55 -2.77 -7.51 -1.87
CA GLN A 55 -1.55 -6.88 -2.37
C GLN A 55 -1.47 -5.40 -1.94
N LEU A 56 -2.51 -4.61 -2.19
CA LEU A 56 -2.54 -3.19 -1.82
C LEU A 56 -2.40 -2.99 -0.30
N LYS A 57 -3.03 -3.85 0.51
CA LYS A 57 -2.84 -3.84 1.97
C LYS A 57 -1.39 -4.16 2.35
N ALA A 58 -0.77 -5.14 1.70
CA ALA A 58 0.64 -5.48 1.95
C ALA A 58 1.59 -4.35 1.53
N GLU A 59 1.35 -3.67 0.42
CA GLU A 59 2.18 -2.53 -0.02
C GLU A 59 2.01 -1.33 0.93
N ARG A 60 0.77 -0.99 1.28
CA ARG A 60 0.46 0.16 2.14
C ARG A 60 0.93 -0.04 3.58
N PHE A 61 0.70 -1.22 4.16
CA PHE A 61 0.97 -1.48 5.57
C PHE A 61 2.25 -2.31 5.82
N GLY A 62 2.71 -3.09 4.84
CA GLY A 62 3.96 -3.86 4.94
C GLY A 62 5.19 -2.98 5.01
N LYS A 63 5.29 -1.95 4.15
CA LYS A 63 6.38 -0.95 4.18
C LYS A 63 6.36 -0.11 5.46
N GLN A 64 5.19 0.14 6.05
CA GLN A 64 5.11 0.83 7.35
C GLN A 64 5.41 -0.09 8.54
N SER A 65 5.22 -1.41 8.40
CA SER A 65 5.49 -2.40 9.44
C SER A 65 6.97 -2.78 9.56
N GLU A 66 7.85 -2.37 8.64
CA GLU A 66 9.31 -2.51 8.81
C GLU A 66 9.85 -1.69 10.00
N LYS A 67 9.03 -0.83 10.61
CA LYS A 67 9.32 -0.22 11.92
C LYS A 67 8.89 -1.09 13.12
N LYS A 68 8.64 -2.40 12.95
CA LYS A 68 8.37 -3.30 14.08
C LYS A 68 9.67 -3.79 14.71
N SER A 69 9.97 -3.14 15.83
CA SER A 69 10.55 -3.63 17.09
C SER A 69 11.70 -4.63 16.96
N SER A 70 12.84 -4.27 17.54
CA SER A 70 14.01 -5.10 17.84
C SER A 70 13.68 -6.33 18.70
N LYS A 71 12.79 -7.20 18.25
CA LYS A 71 12.73 -8.55 18.77
C LYS A 71 13.91 -9.24 18.13
N ASP A 72 14.95 -9.30 18.94
CA ASP A 72 16.22 -9.92 18.64
C ASP A 72 15.99 -11.26 17.92
N ARG A 73 16.53 -11.38 16.70
CA ARG A 73 16.54 -12.63 15.92
C ARG A 73 17.87 -13.36 16.10
N SER A 74 18.67 -13.00 17.11
CA SER A 74 19.74 -13.85 17.57
C SER A 74 19.11 -15.18 18.04
N ASN A 75 19.70 -16.29 17.63
CA ASN A 75 19.40 -17.61 18.21
C ASN A 75 20.05 -17.71 19.61
N ASP A 76 19.89 -16.69 20.46
CA ASP A 76 20.40 -16.72 21.82
C ASP A 76 19.48 -17.61 22.64
N LEU A 77 19.96 -18.83 22.93
CA LEU A 77 19.31 -19.77 23.83
C LEU A 77 19.38 -19.16 25.23
N SER A 78 18.30 -18.48 25.64
CA SER A 78 18.22 -17.91 26.97
C SER A 78 18.22 -19.04 27.98
N ASP A 79 19.12 -18.96 28.96
CA ASP A 79 19.18 -19.85 30.11
C ASP A 79 17.85 -19.76 30.89
N PRO A 80 17.11 -20.86 31.11
CA PRO A 80 15.78 -20.84 31.73
C PRO A 80 15.76 -20.26 33.15
N ASP A 81 16.92 -20.19 33.83
CA ASP A 81 17.06 -19.60 35.17
C ASP A 81 17.41 -18.11 35.17
N GLN A 82 17.58 -17.47 34.00
CA GLN A 82 17.84 -16.03 33.95
C GLN A 82 16.53 -15.22 34.08
N PRO A 83 16.47 -14.27 35.03
CA PRO A 83 15.33 -13.37 35.13
C PRO A 83 15.21 -12.53 33.85
N PRO A 84 13.98 -12.30 33.35
CA PRO A 84 13.78 -11.52 32.14
C PRO A 84 14.37 -10.13 32.30
N LYS A 85 15.29 -9.74 31.40
CA LYS A 85 15.85 -8.38 31.39
C LYS A 85 14.70 -7.37 31.27
N PRO A 86 14.68 -6.31 32.10
CA PRO A 86 13.64 -5.30 32.02
C PRO A 86 13.66 -4.65 30.65
N LYS A 87 12.48 -4.48 30.05
CA LYS A 87 12.34 -3.80 28.77
C LYS A 87 12.74 -2.34 28.95
N ASN A 88 13.72 -1.87 28.17
CA ASN A 88 14.08 -0.46 28.15
C ASN A 88 12.86 0.38 27.77
N ARG A 89 12.71 1.55 28.42
CA ARG A 89 11.63 2.49 28.08
C ARG A 89 11.80 2.94 26.64
N ARG A 90 10.69 3.18 25.94
CA ARG A 90 10.72 3.71 24.58
C ARG A 90 11.28 5.14 24.61
N GLY A 91 12.20 5.47 23.71
CA GLY A 91 12.81 6.81 23.60
C GLY A 91 14.27 6.88 24.03
N GLN A 92 14.83 8.10 24.03
CA GLN A 92 16.19 8.38 24.48
C GLN A 92 16.36 7.93 25.94
N GLN A 93 17.37 7.12 26.21
CA GLN A 93 17.64 6.66 27.58
C GLN A 93 18.27 7.79 28.41
N PRO A 94 17.90 7.94 29.69
CA PRO A 94 18.55 8.88 30.60
C PRO A 94 20.07 8.65 30.62
N GLY A 95 20.84 9.74 30.59
CA GLY A 95 22.31 9.69 30.63
C GLY A 95 23.00 9.32 29.31
N ARG A 96 22.27 9.03 28.23
CA ARG A 96 22.88 8.89 26.91
C ARG A 96 22.99 10.24 26.20
N PRO A 97 24.17 10.57 25.62
CA PRO A 97 24.32 11.79 24.84
C PRO A 97 23.32 11.79 23.69
N ALA A 98 22.87 13.00 23.31
CA ALA A 98 22.06 13.16 22.12
C ALA A 98 22.84 12.66 20.88
N PRO A 99 22.17 12.14 19.85
CA PRO A 99 22.80 11.86 18.57
C PRO A 99 23.56 13.09 18.08
N ASN A 100 24.79 12.90 17.60
CA ASN A 100 25.57 14.02 17.08
C ASN A 100 24.86 14.61 15.84
N ARG A 101 24.96 15.93 15.66
CA ARG A 101 24.53 16.54 14.40
C ARG A 101 25.39 15.97 13.27
N ARG A 102 24.82 15.87 12.07
CA ARG A 102 25.59 15.47 10.88
C ARG A 102 26.62 16.55 10.59
N ASP A 103 27.85 16.13 10.37
CA ASP A 103 28.94 17.02 9.96
C ASP A 103 28.97 17.13 8.43
N TYR A 104 28.91 18.35 7.92
CA TYR A 104 28.92 18.68 6.49
C TYR A 104 30.18 19.43 6.05
N SER A 105 31.20 19.52 6.91
CA SER A 105 32.47 20.22 6.64
C SER A 105 33.27 19.68 5.44
N HIS A 106 32.93 18.49 4.96
CA HIS A 106 33.53 17.84 3.81
C HIS A 106 32.88 18.22 2.47
N LEU A 107 31.76 18.94 2.48
CA LEU A 107 31.09 19.38 1.25
C LEU A 107 31.77 20.64 0.67
N PRO A 108 31.81 20.82 -0.67
CA PRO A 108 32.30 22.06 -1.26
C PRO A 108 31.46 23.27 -0.83
N GLU A 109 32.12 24.31 -0.34
CA GLU A 109 31.49 25.55 0.10
C GLU A 109 31.30 26.53 -1.07
N ARG A 110 30.15 27.22 -1.11
CA ARG A 110 29.84 28.30 -2.05
C ARG A 110 29.31 29.49 -1.25
N GLU A 111 30.07 30.59 -1.20
CA GLU A 111 29.63 31.81 -0.54
C GLU A 111 28.56 32.53 -1.39
N GLN A 112 27.42 32.85 -0.78
CA GLN A 112 26.37 33.66 -1.39
C GLN A 112 25.97 34.79 -0.45
N LEU A 113 26.16 36.04 -0.91
CA LEU A 113 25.65 37.21 -0.22
C LEU A 113 24.17 37.42 -0.59
N ILE A 114 23.29 37.29 0.40
CA ILE A 114 21.86 37.58 0.25
C ILE A 114 21.61 38.96 0.86
N ASP A 115 21.31 39.94 0.01
CA ASP A 115 20.93 41.29 0.44
C ASP A 115 19.40 41.46 0.33
N LEU A 116 18.85 42.39 1.11
CA LEU A 116 17.45 42.76 0.97
C LEU A 116 17.22 43.51 -0.34
N PRO A 117 16.03 43.38 -0.96
CA PRO A 117 15.66 44.22 -2.08
C PRO A 117 15.51 45.69 -1.63
N GLU A 118 15.71 46.64 -2.55
CA GLU A 118 15.76 48.09 -2.23
C GLU A 118 14.46 48.63 -1.61
N ASP A 119 13.31 48.05 -1.96
CA ASP A 119 12.01 48.38 -1.40
C ASP A 119 11.83 47.90 0.05
N ALA A 120 12.57 46.88 0.47
CA ALA A 120 12.60 46.39 1.85
C ALA A 120 13.65 47.14 2.71
N LYS A 121 14.51 47.97 2.09
CA LYS A 121 15.47 48.83 2.79
C LYS A 121 14.88 50.17 3.23
N VAL A 122 13.56 50.36 3.15
CA VAL A 122 12.89 51.58 3.63
C VAL A 122 11.95 51.27 4.80
N CYS A 123 11.83 52.22 5.72
CA CYS A 123 10.94 52.10 6.86
C CYS A 123 9.46 52.18 6.42
N ALA A 124 8.66 51.17 6.73
CA ALA A 124 7.23 51.15 6.39
C ALA A 124 6.41 52.27 7.08
N CYS A 125 6.91 52.87 8.17
CA CYS A 125 6.21 53.92 8.89
C CYS A 125 6.52 55.34 8.40
N CYS A 126 7.77 55.63 8.02
CA CYS A 126 8.20 56.98 7.62
C CYS A 126 8.80 57.08 6.21
N GLY A 127 9.09 55.96 5.55
CA GLY A 127 9.64 55.90 4.18
C GLY A 127 11.14 56.20 4.07
N GLU A 128 11.83 56.49 5.17
CA GLU A 128 13.26 56.78 5.16
C GLU A 128 14.10 55.49 4.97
N PRO A 129 15.28 55.59 4.32
CA PRO A 129 16.16 54.44 4.12
C PRO A 129 16.75 53.95 5.45
N LEU A 130 16.68 52.65 5.65
CA LEU A 130 17.29 51.94 6.77
C LEU A 130 18.79 51.85 6.56
N VAL A 131 19.56 52.29 7.56
CA VAL A 131 21.03 52.17 7.55
C VAL A 131 21.41 50.80 8.08
N GLY A 132 22.27 50.09 7.35
CA GLY A 132 22.78 48.78 7.78
C GLY A 132 23.63 48.89 9.06
N LEU A 133 23.40 47.97 10.00
CA LEU A 133 24.14 47.91 11.27
C LEU A 133 25.55 47.29 11.15
N GLY A 134 25.98 46.95 9.92
CA GLY A 134 27.27 46.31 9.66
C GLY A 134 27.38 44.87 10.17
N GLN A 135 26.25 44.24 10.50
CA GLN A 135 26.19 42.85 10.94
C GLN A 135 25.71 41.97 9.78
N SER A 136 26.45 40.91 9.50
CA SER A 136 25.98 39.80 8.69
C SER A 136 25.64 38.62 9.60
N ASP A 137 24.55 37.91 9.30
CA ASP A 137 24.19 36.68 9.99
C ASP A 137 24.59 35.49 9.11
N PRO A 138 25.71 34.80 9.40
CA PRO A 138 26.14 33.69 8.59
C PRO A 138 25.17 32.52 8.75
N CYS A 139 24.58 32.10 7.63
CA CYS A 139 23.69 30.95 7.57
C CYS A 139 24.29 29.87 6.66
N GLU A 140 24.27 28.62 7.13
CA GLU A 140 24.68 27.46 6.32
C GLU A 140 23.45 26.82 5.66
N GLN A 141 23.52 26.65 4.34
CA GLN A 141 22.47 25.98 3.55
C GLN A 141 23.08 24.79 2.79
N ILE A 142 22.52 23.60 2.97
CA ILE A 142 22.96 22.38 2.28
C ILE A 142 22.06 22.14 1.07
N GLU A 143 22.63 22.22 -0.14
CA GLU A 143 21.93 22.00 -1.40
C GLU A 143 22.35 20.69 -2.06
N ILE A 144 21.42 20.04 -2.75
CA ILE A 144 21.65 18.77 -3.46
C ILE A 144 21.37 18.98 -4.95
N GLU A 145 22.43 19.02 -5.76
CA GLU A 145 22.33 19.06 -7.23
C GLU A 145 22.26 17.63 -7.78
N THR A 146 21.20 17.30 -8.53
CA THR A 146 21.01 15.97 -9.13
C THR A 146 21.10 16.06 -10.66
N ILE A 147 21.99 15.27 -11.27
CA ILE A 147 22.11 15.16 -12.73
C ILE A 147 21.37 13.91 -13.20
N LEU A 148 20.37 14.10 -14.07
CA LEU A 148 19.64 13.01 -14.72
C LEU A 148 20.15 12.85 -16.16
N TYR A 149 20.50 11.63 -16.55
CA TYR A 149 20.87 11.32 -17.92
C TYR A 149 20.19 10.05 -18.40
N ARG A 150 19.95 10.00 -19.72
CA ARG A 150 19.58 8.78 -20.44
C ARG A 150 20.79 8.28 -21.20
N THR A 151 21.17 7.04 -21.01
CA THR A 151 22.14 6.35 -21.85
C THR A 151 21.43 5.79 -23.09
N ILE A 152 22.09 5.87 -24.23
CA ILE A 152 21.67 5.23 -25.48
C ILE A 152 22.87 4.44 -25.95
N ASP A 153 22.68 3.14 -26.18
CA ASP A 153 23.73 2.30 -26.74
C ASP A 153 23.71 2.45 -28.26
N SER A 154 24.79 3.01 -28.84
CA SER A 154 25.01 3.02 -30.28
C SER A 154 25.60 1.68 -30.71
N GLN A 155 24.93 0.98 -31.65
CA GLN A 155 25.46 -0.22 -32.32
C GLN A 155 26.64 0.12 -33.23
#